data_AF-A0A1J5QBZ3-F1
#
_entry.id   AF-A0A1J5QBZ3-F1
#
_cell.length_a   1.000
_cell.length_b   1.000
_cell.length_c   1.000
_cell.angle_alpha   90.00
_cell.angle_beta   90.00
_cell.angle_gamma   90.00
#
_symmetry.space_group_name_H-M   'P 1'
#
loop_
_entity.id
_entity.type
_entity.pdbx_description
1 polymer ?
#
loop_
_entity_poly.entity_id
_entity_poly.type
_entity_poly.pdbx_seq_one_letter_code
_entity_poly.pdbx_strand_id
1 'polypeptide(L)'
;MQRQQLIQSWLETLFPNLSPVLTSASADASFRRYFRATLSNGDHYIVMDAPPQYEDCHPFILVAELFAAAGVNVPRVLQQDLAQGFLLLTDLGDTTYLSALNTANAHPLYMDAIDALIQIQSASRTGVLSEYDAALLSRELQLFPDWYVARHLGATLSDDVVVLGRKPPAPPPAPAPAALPTRVHVDGRLDFGDAFHVHGSGIDAMLTGSLHVHADDGGIVRANGTVNVERGVYTAYGQNLSITSGRVNFNGPLDDPGLNIDATRPGLPPGVVVGVHLGGTALHPQATLSSDPAMPDTDMLSWLTLGMPLAQAGTSDIGVLQTAAAALLGSSDSVPLQTRLAHAVGLDSIGVDNTTNAAGAQESLVTVSKRLSSKLKVGFSRGIDGAASIFSAQYELAHRLSLRTRAGTENSVDLFYTFEFD
;
A
#
# COMPACT_ATOMS: atom_id res chain seq x y z
N MET A 1 -41.68 -8.47 -22.92
CA MET A 1 -42.05 -9.76 -22.30
C MET A 1 -41.12 -10.02 -21.12
N GLN A 2 -41.64 -10.52 -20.01
CA GLN A 2 -40.84 -10.81 -18.83
C GLN A 2 -39.89 -11.96 -19.18
N ARG A 3 -38.56 -11.83 -19.03
CA ARG A 3 -37.55 -12.84 -19.44
C ARG A 3 -37.93 -14.28 -19.05
N GLN A 4 -38.55 -14.46 -17.88
CA GLN A 4 -39.03 -15.74 -17.40
C GLN A 4 -40.06 -16.43 -18.32
N GLN A 5 -40.90 -15.66 -19.04
CA GLN A 5 -41.83 -16.22 -20.03
C GLN A 5 -41.08 -16.79 -21.24
N LEU A 6 -40.01 -16.12 -21.68
CA LEU A 6 -39.16 -16.62 -22.78
C LEU A 6 -38.45 -17.91 -22.36
N ILE A 7 -37.95 -17.98 -21.12
CA ILE A 7 -37.36 -19.19 -20.55
C ILE A 7 -38.40 -20.31 -20.51
N GLN A 8 -39.61 -20.02 -20.02
CA GLN A 8 -40.69 -21.00 -19.92
C GLN A 8 -41.03 -21.58 -21.30
N SER A 9 -41.25 -20.72 -22.29
CA SER A 9 -41.53 -21.16 -23.67
C SER A 9 -40.38 -21.97 -24.25
N TRP A 10 -39.13 -21.58 -24.01
CA TRP A 10 -37.96 -22.32 -24.45
C TRP A 10 -37.90 -23.72 -23.81
N LEU A 11 -38.09 -23.83 -22.49
CA LEU A 11 -38.12 -25.11 -21.80
C LEU A 11 -39.26 -26.02 -22.26
N GLU A 12 -40.44 -25.47 -22.54
CA GLU A 12 -41.56 -26.23 -23.09
C GLU A 12 -41.26 -26.82 -24.48
N THR A 13 -40.41 -26.15 -25.27
CA THR A 13 -39.92 -26.71 -26.55
C THR A 13 -38.93 -27.86 -26.36
N LEU A 14 -38.08 -27.79 -25.33
CA LEU A 14 -37.08 -28.81 -25.02
C LEU A 14 -37.68 -30.04 -24.34
N PHE A 15 -38.70 -29.83 -23.52
CA PHE A 15 -39.33 -30.86 -22.69
C PHE A 15 -40.84 -30.93 -22.93
N PRO A 16 -41.27 -31.36 -24.12
CA PRO A 16 -42.69 -31.48 -24.42
C PRO A 16 -43.35 -32.45 -23.44
N ASN A 17 -44.44 -32.01 -22.80
CA ASN A 17 -45.25 -32.75 -21.83
C ASN A 17 -44.66 -32.95 -20.42
N LEU A 18 -43.55 -32.29 -20.07
CA LEU A 18 -42.95 -32.41 -18.72
C LEU A 18 -43.15 -31.19 -17.81
N SER A 19 -44.03 -30.26 -18.21
CA SER A 19 -44.50 -29.09 -17.44
C SER A 19 -43.45 -28.50 -16.47
N PRO A 20 -42.39 -27.86 -17.01
CA PRO A 20 -41.29 -27.35 -16.19
C PRO A 20 -41.78 -26.26 -15.23
N VAL A 21 -41.39 -26.39 -13.96
CA VAL A 21 -41.61 -25.38 -12.92
C VAL A 21 -40.29 -24.68 -12.62
N LEU A 22 -40.27 -23.36 -12.77
CA LEU A 22 -39.09 -22.53 -12.54
C LEU A 22 -39.09 -21.97 -11.12
N THR A 23 -37.98 -22.15 -10.41
CA THR A 23 -37.68 -21.50 -9.14
C THR A 23 -36.34 -20.78 -9.22
N SER A 24 -36.16 -19.70 -8.46
CA SER A 24 -34.85 -18.99 -8.42
C SER A 24 -33.83 -19.88 -7.72
N ALA A 25 -32.68 -20.12 -8.36
CA ALA A 25 -31.59 -20.92 -7.79
C ALA A 25 -30.52 -20.01 -7.15
N SER A 26 -30.04 -19.01 -7.90
CA SER A 26 -29.08 -18.03 -7.41
C SER A 26 -29.14 -16.74 -8.25
N ALA A 27 -28.75 -15.64 -7.61
CA ALA A 27 -28.40 -14.40 -8.28
C ALA A 27 -26.89 -14.21 -8.10
N ASP A 28 -26.16 -14.10 -9.20
CA ASP A 28 -24.71 -13.97 -9.23
C ASP A 28 -24.30 -12.50 -9.07
N ALA A 29 -22.99 -12.23 -8.93
CA ALA A 29 -22.42 -10.87 -8.99
C ALA A 29 -22.33 -10.31 -10.43
N SER A 30 -23.01 -10.96 -11.40
CA SER A 30 -23.08 -10.59 -12.81
C SER A 30 -24.52 -10.33 -13.25
N PHE A 31 -24.75 -10.01 -14.52
CA PHE A 31 -26.12 -9.91 -15.08
C PHE A 31 -26.78 -11.27 -15.28
N ARG A 32 -26.06 -12.37 -15.00
CA ARG A 32 -26.55 -13.75 -15.14
C ARG A 32 -27.49 -14.08 -13.99
N ARG A 33 -28.58 -14.75 -14.32
CA ARG A 33 -29.53 -15.30 -13.34
C ARG A 33 -29.67 -16.78 -13.55
N TYR A 34 -29.81 -17.52 -12.46
CA TYR A 34 -29.95 -18.98 -12.51
C TYR A 34 -31.32 -19.37 -11.96
N PHE A 35 -32.04 -20.17 -12.74
CA PHE A 35 -33.32 -20.74 -12.35
C PHE A 35 -33.23 -22.25 -12.32
N ARG A 36 -33.73 -22.88 -11.27
CA ARG A 36 -33.91 -24.32 -11.23
C ARG A 36 -35.22 -24.67 -11.92
N ALA A 37 -35.13 -25.46 -12.99
CA ALA A 37 -36.25 -26.05 -13.71
C ALA A 37 -36.50 -27.46 -13.18
N THR A 38 -37.62 -27.67 -12.50
CA THR A 38 -38.05 -28.99 -12.04
C THR A 38 -39.12 -29.52 -12.98
N LEU A 39 -38.86 -30.69 -13.55
CA LEU A 39 -39.78 -31.39 -14.45
C LEU A 39 -40.75 -32.27 -13.65
N SER A 40 -41.91 -32.58 -14.24
CA SER A 40 -42.95 -33.40 -13.61
C SER A 40 -42.52 -34.84 -13.30
N ASN A 41 -41.46 -35.34 -13.95
CA ASN A 41 -40.86 -36.64 -13.68
C ASN A 41 -39.84 -36.63 -12.52
N GLY A 42 -39.56 -35.48 -11.92
CA GLY A 42 -38.59 -35.30 -10.82
C GLY A 42 -37.19 -34.87 -11.25
N ASP A 43 -36.91 -34.85 -12.56
CA ASP A 43 -35.62 -34.35 -13.06
C ASP A 43 -35.49 -32.84 -12.83
N HIS A 44 -34.27 -32.39 -12.59
CA HIS A 44 -33.96 -30.99 -12.29
C HIS A 44 -32.74 -30.52 -13.07
N TYR A 45 -32.83 -29.30 -13.57
CA TYR A 45 -31.81 -28.63 -14.37
C TYR A 45 -31.66 -27.18 -13.92
N ILE A 46 -30.52 -26.58 -14.25
CA ILE A 46 -30.31 -25.15 -14.07
C ILE A 46 -30.41 -24.46 -15.42
N VAL A 47 -31.24 -23.42 -15.50
CA VAL A 47 -31.28 -22.49 -16.62
C VAL A 47 -30.50 -21.25 -16.27
N MET A 48 -29.45 -20.98 -17.04
CA MET A 48 -28.75 -19.69 -17.02
C MET A 48 -29.44 -18.72 -17.99
N ASP A 49 -29.84 -17.57 -17.48
CA ASP A 49 -30.31 -16.41 -18.22
C ASP A 49 -29.22 -15.34 -18.22
N ALA A 50 -28.58 -15.14 -19.38
CA ALA A 50 -27.56 -14.14 -19.61
C ALA A 50 -27.99 -13.24 -20.79
N PRO A 51 -28.67 -12.11 -20.54
CA PRO A 51 -29.19 -11.27 -21.61
C PRO A 51 -28.08 -10.80 -22.56
N PRO A 52 -28.15 -11.11 -23.87
CA PRO A 52 -27.03 -10.88 -24.80
C PRO A 52 -26.57 -9.42 -24.91
N GLN A 53 -27.42 -8.45 -24.59
CA GLN A 53 -27.02 -7.04 -24.58
C GLN A 53 -26.08 -6.66 -23.41
N TYR A 54 -25.93 -7.54 -22.41
CA TYR A 54 -25.13 -7.29 -21.21
C TYR A 54 -24.06 -8.36 -20.98
N GLU A 55 -24.27 -9.59 -21.45
CA GLU A 55 -23.43 -10.72 -21.10
C GLU A 55 -23.25 -11.69 -22.27
N ASP A 56 -22.02 -12.14 -22.51
CA ASP A 56 -21.68 -13.14 -23.52
C ASP A 56 -21.60 -14.55 -22.88
N CYS A 57 -22.34 -15.51 -23.45
CA CYS A 57 -22.34 -16.90 -22.99
C CYS A 57 -21.10 -17.69 -23.46
N HIS A 58 -20.43 -17.29 -24.53
CA HIS A 58 -19.34 -18.09 -25.12
C HIS A 58 -18.18 -18.35 -24.15
N PRO A 59 -17.70 -17.39 -23.34
CA PRO A 59 -16.66 -17.64 -22.35
C PRO A 59 -17.09 -18.67 -21.29
N PHE A 60 -18.36 -18.64 -20.86
CA PHE A 60 -18.87 -19.63 -19.90
C PHE A 60 -18.85 -21.04 -20.50
N ILE A 61 -19.34 -21.19 -21.73
CA ILE A 61 -19.39 -22.48 -22.43
C ILE A 61 -17.97 -23.03 -22.60
N LEU A 62 -17.04 -22.21 -23.09
CA LEU A 62 -15.65 -22.59 -23.30
C LEU A 62 -15.00 -23.11 -22.01
N VAL A 63 -15.12 -22.35 -20.91
CA VAL A 63 -14.50 -22.74 -19.63
C VAL A 63 -15.17 -23.99 -19.03
N ALA A 64 -16.50 -24.10 -19.11
CA ALA A 64 -17.21 -25.28 -18.64
C ALA A 64 -16.79 -26.55 -19.40
N GLU A 65 -16.63 -26.47 -20.71
CA GLU A 65 -16.14 -27.59 -21.53
C GLU A 65 -14.70 -27.96 -21.22
N LEU A 66 -13.81 -26.97 -21.02
CA LEU A 66 -12.41 -27.22 -20.63
C LEU A 66 -12.32 -27.93 -19.27
N PHE A 67 -13.08 -27.47 -18.27
CA PHE A 67 -13.05 -28.06 -16.93
C PHE A 67 -13.69 -29.45 -16.91
N ALA A 68 -14.79 -29.65 -17.66
CA ALA A 68 -15.38 -30.98 -17.82
C ALA A 68 -14.41 -31.96 -18.50
N ALA A 69 -13.68 -31.51 -19.53
CA ALA A 69 -12.67 -32.33 -20.21
C ALA A 69 -11.47 -32.65 -19.30
N ALA A 70 -11.18 -31.81 -18.31
CA ALA A 70 -10.17 -32.06 -17.28
C ALA A 70 -10.63 -33.07 -16.20
N GLY A 71 -11.89 -33.51 -16.24
CA GLY A 71 -12.47 -34.45 -15.27
C GLY A 71 -13.05 -33.78 -14.01
N VAL A 72 -13.14 -32.45 -13.99
CA VAL A 72 -13.67 -31.69 -12.86
C VAL A 72 -15.20 -31.72 -12.88
N ASN A 73 -15.82 -31.84 -11.71
CA ASN A 73 -17.27 -31.83 -11.58
C ASN A 73 -17.85 -30.42 -11.74
N VAL A 74 -18.11 -30.01 -12.98
CA VAL A 74 -18.71 -28.72 -13.34
C VAL A 74 -20.08 -28.89 -13.98
N PRO A 75 -20.94 -27.86 -13.98
CA PRO A 75 -22.21 -27.92 -14.71
C PRO A 75 -21.97 -28.15 -16.20
N ARG A 76 -22.51 -29.24 -16.74
CA ARG A 76 -22.42 -29.54 -18.17
C ARG A 76 -23.50 -28.78 -18.93
N VAL A 77 -23.11 -28.15 -20.04
CA VAL A 77 -24.05 -27.50 -20.95
C VAL A 77 -24.79 -28.56 -21.77
N LEU A 78 -26.11 -28.63 -21.60
CA LEU A 78 -26.98 -29.61 -22.25
C LEU A 78 -27.65 -29.04 -23.51
N GLN A 79 -28.10 -27.78 -23.45
CA GLN A 79 -28.74 -27.06 -24.55
C GLN A 79 -28.39 -25.58 -24.50
N GLN A 80 -28.46 -24.90 -25.64
CA GLN A 80 -28.07 -23.50 -25.80
C GLN A 80 -29.04 -22.77 -26.74
N ASP A 81 -29.48 -21.57 -26.34
CA ASP A 81 -30.11 -20.58 -27.22
C ASP A 81 -29.35 -19.26 -27.07
N LEU A 82 -28.27 -19.11 -27.85
CA LEU A 82 -27.37 -17.96 -27.76
C LEU A 82 -28.01 -16.66 -28.26
N ALA A 83 -28.99 -16.75 -29.16
CA ALA A 83 -29.72 -15.59 -29.66
C ALA A 83 -30.53 -14.91 -28.54
N GLN A 84 -31.06 -15.72 -27.61
CA GLN A 84 -31.75 -15.23 -26.42
C GLN A 84 -30.89 -15.23 -25.16
N GLY A 85 -29.67 -15.78 -25.20
CA GLY A 85 -28.76 -15.85 -24.07
C GLY A 85 -29.20 -16.84 -22.99
N PHE A 86 -29.65 -18.03 -23.40
CA PHE A 86 -30.05 -19.11 -22.49
C PHE A 86 -29.12 -20.31 -22.58
N LEU A 87 -28.76 -20.88 -21.42
CA LEU A 87 -28.11 -22.19 -21.34
C LEU A 87 -28.90 -23.10 -20.40
N LEU A 88 -29.03 -24.37 -20.76
CA LEU A 88 -29.54 -25.42 -19.90
C LEU A 88 -28.37 -26.24 -19.39
N LEU A 89 -28.23 -26.35 -18.08
CA LEU A 89 -27.09 -26.94 -17.39
C LEU A 89 -27.55 -28.10 -16.50
N THR A 90 -26.65 -29.06 -16.25
CA THR A 90 -26.85 -30.02 -15.16
C THR A 90 -26.89 -29.31 -13.81
N ASP A 91 -27.75 -29.79 -12.91
CA ASP A 91 -27.86 -29.28 -11.56
C ASP A 91 -26.89 -30.02 -10.62
N LEU A 92 -26.04 -29.29 -9.90
CA LEU A 92 -25.08 -29.85 -8.93
C LEU A 92 -25.65 -29.91 -7.50
N GLY A 93 -26.91 -29.54 -7.31
CA GLY A 93 -27.56 -29.49 -6.02
C GLY A 93 -27.45 -28.12 -5.34
N ASP A 94 -27.78 -28.10 -4.06
CA ASP A 94 -27.86 -26.89 -3.21
C ASP A 94 -26.86 -26.92 -2.03
N THR A 95 -26.16 -28.02 -1.84
CA THR A 95 -25.19 -28.18 -0.76
C THR A 95 -23.89 -27.48 -1.12
N THR A 96 -23.69 -26.28 -0.57
CA THR A 96 -22.43 -25.56 -0.70
C THR A 96 -21.40 -26.08 0.31
N TYR A 97 -20.11 -25.91 0.01
CA TYR A 97 -19.06 -26.19 0.99
C TYR A 97 -19.25 -25.37 2.26
N LEU A 98 -19.59 -24.08 2.15
CA LEU A 98 -19.83 -23.22 3.31
C LEU A 98 -20.88 -23.80 4.26
N SER A 99 -21.97 -24.39 3.72
CA SER A 99 -23.00 -25.04 4.55
C SER A 99 -22.61 -26.40 5.10
N ALA A 100 -21.72 -27.14 4.41
CA ALA A 100 -21.32 -28.50 4.80
C ALA A 100 -20.11 -28.54 5.75
N LEU A 101 -19.27 -27.50 5.72
CA LEU A 101 -18.03 -27.40 6.47
C LEU A 101 -18.29 -27.39 7.98
N ASN A 102 -17.54 -28.21 8.69
CA ASN A 102 -17.44 -28.25 10.15
C ASN A 102 -16.02 -28.70 10.56
N THR A 103 -15.75 -28.67 11.86
CA THR A 103 -14.41 -29.00 12.39
C THR A 103 -13.96 -30.42 12.07
N ALA A 104 -14.87 -31.37 11.85
CA ALA A 104 -14.55 -32.76 11.56
C ALA A 104 -14.26 -33.03 10.08
N ASN A 105 -14.84 -32.26 9.15
CA ASN A 105 -14.72 -32.48 7.71
C ASN A 105 -14.01 -31.36 6.93
N ALA A 106 -13.56 -30.30 7.61
CA ALA A 106 -12.91 -29.17 6.92
C ALA A 106 -11.69 -29.59 6.13
N HIS A 107 -10.76 -30.34 6.74
CA HIS A 107 -9.55 -30.78 6.06
C HIS A 107 -9.82 -31.59 4.77
N PRO A 108 -10.59 -32.70 4.79
CA PRO A 108 -10.83 -33.46 3.57
C PRO A 108 -11.59 -32.67 2.49
N LEU A 109 -12.58 -31.85 2.85
CA LEU A 109 -13.30 -31.03 1.86
C LEU A 109 -12.36 -30.00 1.20
N TYR A 110 -11.49 -29.33 1.97
CA TYR A 110 -10.50 -28.45 1.37
C TYR A 110 -9.51 -29.21 0.48
N MET A 111 -9.18 -30.47 0.82
CA MET A 111 -8.33 -31.28 -0.04
C MET A 111 -9.00 -31.64 -1.36
N ASP A 112 -10.28 -32.01 -1.35
CA ASP A 112 -11.04 -32.26 -2.58
C ASP A 112 -11.07 -31.01 -3.50
N ALA A 113 -11.23 -29.82 -2.91
CA ALA A 113 -11.16 -28.56 -3.66
C ALA A 113 -9.78 -28.29 -4.24
N ILE A 114 -8.71 -28.57 -3.49
CA ILE A 114 -7.32 -28.42 -3.97
C ILE A 114 -7.04 -29.42 -5.11
N ASP A 115 -7.50 -30.66 -4.99
CA ASP A 115 -7.34 -31.67 -6.04
C ASP A 115 -8.04 -31.25 -7.34
N ALA A 116 -9.24 -30.65 -7.25
CA ALA A 116 -9.92 -30.07 -8.40
C ALA A 116 -9.10 -28.93 -9.05
N LEU A 117 -8.48 -28.05 -8.25
CA LEU A 117 -7.59 -27.00 -8.78
C LEU A 117 -6.37 -27.59 -9.49
N ILE A 118 -5.76 -28.64 -8.94
CA ILE A 118 -4.62 -29.33 -9.56
C ILE A 118 -5.03 -29.97 -10.88
N GLN A 119 -6.22 -30.58 -10.96
CA GLN A 119 -6.75 -31.13 -12.21
C GLN A 119 -6.91 -30.04 -13.29
N ILE A 120 -7.51 -28.89 -12.92
CA ILE A 120 -7.66 -27.75 -13.83
C ILE A 120 -6.29 -27.27 -14.33
N GLN A 121 -5.33 -27.06 -13.41
CA GLN A 121 -4.00 -26.57 -13.73
C GLN A 121 -3.24 -27.54 -14.64
N SER A 122 -3.33 -28.84 -14.37
CA SER A 122 -2.65 -29.89 -15.13
C SER A 122 -3.21 -30.05 -16.55
N ALA A 123 -4.49 -29.71 -16.76
CA ALA A 123 -5.13 -29.72 -18.07
C ALA A 123 -4.93 -28.43 -18.88
N SER A 124 -4.33 -27.40 -18.29
CA SER A 124 -4.11 -26.11 -18.94
C SER A 124 -3.14 -26.22 -20.12
N ARG A 125 -3.44 -25.48 -21.19
CA ARG A 125 -2.67 -25.48 -22.45
C ARG A 125 -2.47 -24.05 -22.94
N THR A 126 -1.25 -23.75 -23.37
CA THR A 126 -0.89 -22.45 -23.95
C THR A 126 -1.75 -22.13 -25.17
N GLY A 127 -2.23 -20.89 -25.28
CA GLY A 127 -3.02 -20.42 -26.43
C GLY A 127 -4.49 -20.86 -26.47
N VAL A 128 -4.98 -21.58 -25.46
CA VAL A 128 -6.41 -21.95 -25.35
C VAL A 128 -7.22 -20.87 -24.64
N LEU A 129 -6.70 -20.35 -23.53
CA LEU A 129 -7.24 -19.20 -22.82
C LEU A 129 -6.37 -17.98 -23.11
N SER A 130 -6.98 -16.80 -23.14
CA SER A 130 -6.24 -15.55 -23.21
C SER A 130 -5.29 -15.43 -22.03
N GLU A 131 -4.11 -14.85 -22.26
CA GLU A 131 -3.17 -14.59 -21.17
C GLU A 131 -3.75 -13.55 -20.21
N TYR A 132 -3.50 -13.78 -18.92
CA TYR A 132 -3.78 -12.80 -17.89
C TYR A 132 -2.64 -11.77 -17.88
N ASP A 133 -2.75 -10.79 -18.77
CA ASP A 133 -1.72 -9.79 -18.99
C ASP A 133 -1.86 -8.58 -18.06
N ALA A 134 -0.84 -7.71 -18.09
CA ALA A 134 -0.83 -6.49 -17.28
C ALA A 134 -1.99 -5.55 -17.62
N ALA A 135 -2.48 -5.56 -18.87
CA ALA A 135 -3.58 -4.73 -19.30
C ALA A 135 -4.91 -5.19 -18.68
N LEU A 136 -5.16 -6.50 -18.66
CA LEU A 136 -6.31 -7.11 -18.00
C LEU A 136 -6.27 -6.86 -16.49
N LEU A 137 -5.14 -7.13 -15.84
CA LEU A 137 -4.95 -6.87 -14.41
C LEU A 137 -5.22 -5.39 -14.08
N SER A 138 -4.65 -4.46 -14.86
CA SER A 138 -4.87 -3.03 -14.67
C SER A 138 -6.35 -2.66 -14.79
N ARG A 139 -7.06 -3.22 -15.77
CA ARG A 139 -8.51 -3.01 -15.95
C ARG A 139 -9.31 -3.53 -14.76
N GLU A 140 -8.98 -4.70 -14.22
CA GLU A 140 -9.66 -5.26 -13.05
C GLU A 140 -9.43 -4.43 -11.79
N LEU A 141 -8.19 -3.97 -11.56
CA LEU A 141 -7.87 -3.06 -10.45
C LEU A 141 -8.60 -1.71 -10.57
N GLN A 142 -8.84 -1.24 -11.80
CA GLN A 142 -9.60 -0.01 -12.04
C GLN A 142 -11.10 -0.13 -11.73
N LEU A 143 -11.63 -1.32 -11.44
CA LEU A 143 -13.02 -1.47 -10.97
C LEU A 143 -13.20 -0.92 -9.54
N PHE A 144 -12.15 -0.90 -8.72
CA PHE A 144 -12.20 -0.37 -7.35
C PHE A 144 -12.65 1.10 -7.27
N PRO A 145 -11.99 2.07 -7.96
CA PRO A 145 -12.42 3.46 -7.89
C PRO A 145 -13.84 3.69 -8.42
N ASP A 146 -14.27 2.92 -9.42
CA ASP A 146 -15.59 3.08 -10.02
C ASP A 146 -16.71 2.49 -9.17
N TRP A 147 -16.58 1.21 -8.84
CA TRP A 147 -17.66 0.46 -8.22
C TRP A 147 -17.66 0.63 -6.71
N TYR A 148 -16.49 0.57 -6.08
CA TYR A 148 -16.40 0.66 -4.63
C TYR A 148 -16.41 2.11 -4.16
N VAL A 149 -15.48 2.94 -4.64
CA VAL A 149 -15.36 4.33 -4.15
C VAL A 149 -16.52 5.19 -4.66
N ALA A 150 -16.68 5.31 -5.97
CA ALA A 150 -17.67 6.22 -6.53
C ALA A 150 -19.10 5.71 -6.36
N ARG A 151 -19.39 4.44 -6.68
CA ARG A 151 -20.77 3.95 -6.70
C ARG A 151 -21.27 3.40 -5.36
N HIS A 152 -20.46 2.62 -4.64
CA HIS A 152 -20.88 2.02 -3.37
C HIS A 152 -20.74 2.98 -2.19
N LEU A 153 -19.58 3.65 -2.06
CA LEU A 153 -19.35 4.62 -0.98
C LEU A 153 -19.89 6.03 -1.29
N GLY A 154 -20.14 6.35 -2.57
CA GLY A 154 -20.54 7.70 -2.97
C GLY A 154 -19.44 8.76 -2.75
N ALA A 155 -18.18 8.31 -2.69
CA ALA A 155 -17.03 9.16 -2.39
C ALA A 155 -16.24 9.48 -3.67
N THR A 156 -15.35 10.46 -3.58
CA THR A 156 -14.36 10.76 -4.61
C THR A 156 -12.97 10.53 -4.05
N LEU A 157 -12.05 10.05 -4.89
CA LEU A 157 -10.65 10.00 -4.51
C LEU A 157 -10.11 11.43 -4.40
N SER A 158 -9.21 11.64 -3.44
CA SER A 158 -8.53 12.92 -3.26
C SER A 158 -7.60 13.22 -4.46
N ASP A 159 -7.34 14.51 -4.70
CA ASP A 159 -6.60 14.99 -5.88
C ASP A 159 -5.12 14.55 -5.90
N ASP A 160 -4.58 14.18 -4.74
CA ASP A 160 -3.23 13.63 -4.57
C ASP A 160 -3.13 12.12 -4.87
N VAL A 161 -4.27 11.44 -5.08
CA VAL A 161 -4.31 10.01 -5.39
C VAL A 161 -4.09 9.77 -6.88
N VAL A 162 -2.95 9.17 -7.22
CA VAL A 162 -2.63 8.76 -8.59
C VAL A 162 -3.09 7.32 -8.85
N VAL A 163 -4.10 7.15 -9.69
CA VAL A 163 -4.54 5.83 -10.17
C VAL A 163 -3.77 5.46 -11.44
N LEU A 164 -2.83 4.52 -11.32
CA LEU A 164 -2.02 4.04 -12.43
C LEU A 164 -2.89 3.43 -13.55
N GLY A 165 -2.54 3.73 -14.81
CA GLY A 165 -3.27 3.24 -15.98
C GLY A 165 -4.55 4.02 -16.33
N ARG A 166 -4.94 5.02 -15.52
CA ARG A 166 -5.95 6.01 -15.89
C ARG A 166 -5.28 7.30 -16.33
N LYS A 167 -5.72 7.83 -17.46
CA LYS A 167 -5.54 9.25 -17.71
C LYS A 167 -6.36 9.98 -16.64
N PRO A 168 -5.77 10.89 -15.84
CA PRO A 168 -6.54 11.69 -14.90
C PRO A 168 -7.75 12.26 -15.63
N PRO A 169 -8.96 12.24 -15.03
CA PRO A 169 -10.10 12.91 -15.64
C PRO A 169 -9.63 14.32 -15.98
N ALA A 170 -9.80 14.72 -17.24
CA ALA A 170 -9.50 16.09 -17.63
C ALA A 170 -10.25 16.97 -16.63
N PRO A 171 -9.58 17.98 -16.04
CA PRO A 171 -10.26 18.89 -15.11
C PRO A 171 -11.56 19.32 -15.80
N PRO A 172 -12.71 19.29 -15.08
CA PRO A 172 -14.00 19.58 -15.67
C PRO A 172 -13.85 20.84 -16.52
N PRO A 173 -14.44 20.90 -17.74
CA PRO A 173 -14.33 22.08 -18.56
C PRO A 173 -14.76 23.23 -17.67
N ALA A 174 -13.82 24.15 -17.40
CA ALA A 174 -14.07 25.29 -16.55
C ALA A 174 -15.41 25.87 -17.01
N PRO A 175 -16.36 26.13 -16.09
CA PRO A 175 -17.65 26.68 -16.47
C PRO A 175 -17.34 27.83 -17.43
N ALA A 176 -17.91 27.78 -18.64
CA ALA A 176 -17.60 28.71 -19.71
C ALA A 176 -17.52 30.10 -19.07
N PRO A 177 -16.37 30.79 -19.14
CA PRO A 177 -16.11 31.89 -18.25
C PRO A 177 -17.25 32.87 -18.46
N ALA A 178 -18.10 33.03 -17.45
CA ALA A 178 -18.80 34.27 -17.29
C ALA A 178 -17.66 35.28 -17.33
N ALA A 179 -17.60 36.07 -18.40
CA ALA A 179 -16.57 37.06 -18.61
C ALA A 179 -16.72 38.09 -17.48
N LEU A 180 -16.18 37.75 -16.31
CA LEU A 180 -15.69 38.70 -15.37
C LEU A 180 -14.71 39.53 -16.18
N PRO A 181 -14.87 40.85 -16.22
CA PRO A 181 -13.80 41.64 -16.76
C PRO A 181 -12.56 41.36 -15.89
N THR A 182 -11.41 41.74 -16.45
CA THR A 182 -10.19 42.08 -15.72
C THR A 182 -9.32 40.93 -15.22
N ARG A 183 -8.18 40.80 -15.91
CA ARG A 183 -6.83 40.80 -15.30
C ARG A 183 -6.87 41.04 -13.79
N VAL A 184 -6.51 40.04 -13.01
CA VAL A 184 -6.49 40.14 -11.55
C VAL A 184 -5.05 40.35 -11.14
N HIS A 185 -4.67 41.63 -11.11
CA HIS A 185 -3.44 42.06 -10.48
C HIS A 185 -3.72 42.22 -8.98
N VAL A 186 -3.08 41.37 -8.18
CA VAL A 186 -3.14 41.48 -6.72
C VAL A 186 -1.83 42.09 -6.27
N ASP A 187 -1.89 43.33 -5.81
CA ASP A 187 -0.82 43.95 -5.06
C ASP A 187 -1.34 44.28 -3.66
N GLY A 188 -0.85 43.55 -2.67
CA GLY A 188 -1.37 43.59 -1.32
C GLY A 188 -0.27 43.51 -0.29
N ARG A 189 -0.35 44.37 0.73
CA ARG A 189 0.48 44.27 1.92
C ARG A 189 -0.32 43.61 3.04
N LEU A 190 0.14 42.45 3.49
CA LEU A 190 -0.35 41.78 4.68
C LEU A 190 0.54 42.15 5.86
N ASP A 191 -0.04 42.73 6.90
CA ASP A 191 0.63 43.01 8.17
C ASP A 191 0.06 42.08 9.22
N PHE A 192 0.93 41.33 9.90
CA PHE A 192 0.51 40.36 10.91
C PHE A 192 0.22 41.03 12.27
N GLY A 193 0.65 42.28 12.48
CA GLY A 193 0.48 42.96 13.77
C GLY A 193 1.10 42.18 14.93
N ASP A 194 0.52 42.35 16.13
CA ASP A 194 1.10 41.84 17.39
C ASP A 194 0.37 40.61 17.97
N ALA A 195 -0.72 40.17 17.32
CA ALA A 195 -1.62 39.15 17.87
C ALA A 195 -2.07 38.11 16.82
N PHE A 196 -1.27 37.90 15.76
CA PHE A 196 -1.57 36.90 14.74
C PHE A 196 -1.10 35.51 15.18
N HIS A 197 -2.08 34.67 15.50
CA HIS A 197 -1.86 33.33 16.03
C HIS A 197 -2.04 32.26 14.96
N VAL A 198 -1.10 31.34 14.88
CA VAL A 198 -1.13 30.20 13.95
C VAL A 198 -1.10 28.91 14.74
N HIS A 199 -2.06 28.03 14.44
CA HIS A 199 -2.17 26.71 15.04
C HIS A 199 -2.48 25.66 13.95
N GLY A 200 -1.65 24.62 13.84
CA GLY A 200 -1.82 23.53 12.87
C GLY A 200 -0.50 22.82 12.55
N SER A 201 -0.54 21.62 11.98
CA SER A 201 0.67 20.86 11.57
C SER A 201 1.78 20.76 12.63
N GLY A 202 1.39 20.71 13.90
CA GLY A 202 2.31 20.65 15.04
C GLY A 202 2.85 22.01 15.52
N ILE A 203 2.64 23.11 14.79
CA ILE A 203 3.01 24.46 15.24
C ILE A 203 1.86 25.13 15.99
N ASP A 204 2.21 25.79 17.10
CA ASP A 204 1.37 26.71 17.85
C ASP A 204 2.21 27.96 18.14
N ALA A 205 2.01 29.05 17.39
CA ALA A 205 2.92 30.20 17.41
C ALA A 205 2.23 31.55 17.13
N MET A 206 2.77 32.60 17.76
CA MET A 206 2.47 34.00 17.44
C MET A 206 3.47 34.51 16.40
N LEU A 207 2.95 34.99 15.28
CA LEU A 207 3.73 35.52 14.17
C LEU A 207 3.60 37.03 14.08
N THR A 208 4.69 37.69 13.70
CA THR A 208 4.75 39.13 13.47
C THR A 208 5.48 39.44 12.18
N GLY A 209 5.37 40.68 11.70
CA GLY A 209 6.06 41.17 10.50
C GLY A 209 5.09 41.55 9.40
N SER A 210 5.60 41.64 8.17
CA SER A 210 4.79 42.06 7.03
C SER A 210 5.24 41.39 5.75
N LEU A 211 4.27 41.08 4.90
CA LEU A 211 4.44 40.43 3.62
C LEU A 211 3.81 41.27 2.51
N HIS A 212 4.59 41.57 1.48
CA HIS A 212 4.09 42.18 0.26
C HIS A 212 3.85 41.07 -0.77
N VAL A 213 2.60 40.82 -1.09
CA VAL A 213 2.19 39.76 -2.03
C VAL A 213 1.81 40.41 -3.34
N HIS A 214 2.46 39.94 -4.39
CA HIS A 214 2.26 40.40 -5.76
C HIS A 214 1.93 39.20 -6.64
N ALA A 215 0.77 39.23 -7.28
CA ALA A 215 0.34 38.25 -8.26
C ALA A 215 -0.02 38.96 -9.56
N ASP A 216 0.69 38.60 -10.63
CA ASP A 216 0.36 39.00 -12.00
C ASP A 216 -0.42 37.89 -12.69
N ASP A 217 -1.23 38.28 -13.68
CA ASP A 217 -2.10 37.43 -14.50
C ASP A 217 -1.50 36.04 -14.82
N GLY A 218 -1.93 35.01 -14.08
CA GLY A 218 -1.53 33.61 -14.30
C GLY A 218 -0.07 33.27 -13.98
N GLY A 219 0.67 34.19 -13.36
CA GLY A 219 2.05 34.00 -12.91
C GLY A 219 2.15 33.38 -11.52
N ILE A 220 3.35 32.93 -11.16
CA ILE A 220 3.68 32.46 -9.81
C ILE A 220 3.46 33.62 -8.82
N VAL A 221 2.66 33.39 -7.78
CA VAL A 221 2.44 34.35 -6.70
C VAL A 221 3.77 34.61 -6.01
N ARG A 222 4.18 35.87 -6.00
CA ARG A 222 5.43 36.28 -5.37
C ARG A 222 5.15 37.00 -4.06
N ALA A 223 6.00 36.74 -3.09
CA ALA A 223 5.95 37.42 -1.82
C ALA A 223 7.32 37.94 -1.43
N ASN A 224 7.35 39.18 -0.93
CA ASN A 224 8.55 39.83 -0.42
C ASN A 224 8.27 40.32 0.99
N GLY A 225 9.07 39.88 1.95
CA GLY A 225 8.90 40.27 3.34
C GLY A 225 9.52 39.30 4.30
N THR A 226 9.35 39.59 5.58
CA THR A 226 9.87 38.75 6.66
C THR A 226 8.75 38.52 7.67
N VAL A 227 8.57 37.25 8.01
CA VAL A 227 7.71 36.80 9.10
C VAL A 227 8.62 36.34 10.22
N ASN A 228 8.40 36.86 11.43
CA ASN A 228 9.14 36.44 12.61
C ASN A 228 8.20 35.65 13.52
N VAL A 229 8.76 34.64 14.18
CA VAL A 229 8.10 33.89 15.25
C VAL A 229 8.49 34.54 16.57
N GLU A 230 7.55 35.21 17.25
CA GLU A 230 7.85 35.87 18.52
C GLU A 230 7.83 34.87 19.68
N ARG A 231 6.82 34.00 19.71
CA ARG A 231 6.70 32.89 20.67
C ARG A 231 6.00 31.74 19.97
N GLY A 232 6.52 30.53 20.12
CA GLY A 232 5.85 29.36 19.60
C GLY A 232 6.39 28.05 20.14
N VAL A 233 5.54 27.03 20.08
CA VAL A 233 5.88 25.65 20.40
C VAL A 233 5.67 24.82 19.14
N TYR A 234 6.61 23.95 18.85
CA TYR A 234 6.50 22.96 17.80
C TYR A 234 6.45 21.56 18.40
N THR A 235 5.42 20.82 18.07
CA THR A 235 5.17 19.46 18.59
C THR A 235 5.35 18.46 17.46
N ALA A 236 6.40 17.63 17.57
CA ALA A 236 6.68 16.56 16.61
C ALA A 236 7.18 15.31 17.33
N TYR A 237 6.78 14.13 16.84
CA TYR A 237 7.21 12.83 17.38
C TYR A 237 7.02 12.68 18.90
N GLY A 238 5.96 13.29 19.44
CA GLY A 238 5.65 13.28 20.87
C GLY A 238 6.55 14.19 21.74
N GLN A 239 7.37 15.05 21.13
CA GLN A 239 8.23 16.01 21.82
C GLN A 239 7.80 17.44 21.52
N ASN A 240 7.85 18.28 22.55
CA ASN A 240 7.58 19.71 22.45
C ASN A 240 8.91 20.46 22.36
N LEU A 241 9.08 21.28 21.34
CA LEU A 241 10.24 22.15 21.16
C LEU A 241 9.77 23.61 21.26
N SER A 242 10.42 24.39 22.12
CA SER A 242 10.15 25.82 22.26
C SER A 242 10.95 26.59 21.22
N ILE A 243 10.27 27.27 20.31
CA ILE A 243 10.91 28.14 19.33
C ILE A 243 11.47 29.35 20.07
N THR A 244 12.80 29.49 20.03
CA THR A 244 13.53 30.58 20.70
C THR A 244 13.72 31.76 19.76
N SER A 245 13.96 31.46 18.49
CA SER A 245 14.15 32.44 17.42
C SER A 245 13.58 31.82 16.14
N GLY A 246 12.83 32.57 15.35
CA GLY A 246 12.30 32.07 14.10
C GLY A 246 12.10 33.18 13.10
N ARG A 247 12.70 33.03 11.92
CA ARG A 247 12.57 33.97 10.81
C ARG A 247 12.30 33.22 9.52
N VAL A 248 11.25 33.64 8.83
CA VAL A 248 10.87 33.15 7.52
C VAL A 248 10.95 34.31 6.54
N ASN A 249 11.86 34.20 5.57
CA ASN A 249 12.13 35.24 4.59
C ASN A 249 11.49 34.87 3.25
N PHE A 250 10.62 35.74 2.75
CA PHE A 250 10.01 35.62 1.44
C PHE A 250 10.73 36.58 0.48
N ASN A 251 11.27 36.05 -0.61
CA ASN A 251 12.02 36.80 -1.62
C ASN A 251 11.79 36.26 -3.04
N GLY A 252 10.55 35.92 -3.38
CA GLY A 252 10.27 35.19 -4.61
C GLY A 252 8.97 34.40 -4.53
N PRO A 253 8.93 33.14 -4.96
CA PRO A 253 7.74 32.28 -4.85
C PRO A 253 7.23 32.17 -3.41
N LEU A 254 5.91 32.18 -3.23
CA LEU A 254 5.27 32.10 -1.90
C LEU A 254 5.44 30.72 -1.24
N ASP A 255 5.66 29.67 -2.02
CA ASP A 255 5.76 28.27 -1.61
C ASP A 255 7.17 27.82 -1.16
N ASP A 256 8.22 28.59 -1.48
CA ASP A 256 9.60 28.27 -1.11
C ASP A 256 10.32 29.41 -0.36
N PRO A 257 9.84 29.84 0.82
CA PRO A 257 10.54 30.83 1.62
C PRO A 257 11.83 30.28 2.24
N GLY A 258 12.78 31.18 2.50
CA GLY A 258 13.96 30.87 3.29
C GLY A 258 13.63 30.70 4.76
N LEU A 259 14.12 29.63 5.37
CA LEU A 259 13.88 29.27 6.77
C LEU A 259 15.15 29.52 7.61
N ASN A 260 14.98 30.12 8.77
CA ASN A 260 16.00 30.22 9.81
C ASN A 260 15.32 30.19 11.18
N ILE A 261 15.23 29.01 11.78
CA ILE A 261 14.46 28.78 13.00
C ILE A 261 15.29 27.99 14.01
N ASP A 262 15.41 28.52 15.22
CA ASP A 262 16.03 27.88 16.38
C ASP A 262 14.97 27.45 17.38
N ALA A 263 14.94 26.16 17.69
CA ALA A 263 14.04 25.60 18.70
C ALA A 263 14.83 24.78 19.73
N THR A 264 14.47 24.91 21.00
CA THR A 264 15.13 24.23 22.12
C THR A 264 14.14 23.34 22.87
N ARG A 265 14.62 22.21 23.42
CA ARG A 265 13.78 21.32 24.21
C ARG A 265 13.64 21.87 25.64
N PRO A 266 12.43 22.17 26.12
CA PRO A 266 12.21 22.56 27.51
C PRO A 266 12.27 21.34 28.45
N GLY A 267 12.53 21.58 29.73
CA GLY A 267 12.48 20.54 30.77
C GLY A 267 13.73 19.69 30.92
N LEU A 268 14.86 20.12 30.34
CA LEU A 268 16.17 19.50 30.55
C LEU A 268 16.78 19.91 31.91
N PRO A 269 17.69 19.08 32.48
CA PRO A 269 18.39 19.42 33.72
C PRO A 269 19.11 20.78 33.66
N PRO A 270 19.26 21.49 34.79
CA PRO A 270 19.95 22.78 34.83
C PRO A 270 21.37 22.68 34.24
N GLY A 271 21.68 23.55 33.27
CA GLY A 271 23.00 23.60 32.62
C GLY A 271 23.14 22.76 31.36
N VAL A 272 22.05 22.16 30.85
CA VAL A 272 22.02 21.46 29.55
C VAL A 272 20.94 22.06 28.66
N VAL A 273 21.35 22.67 27.55
CA VAL A 273 20.46 23.18 26.50
C VAL A 273 20.73 22.37 25.23
N VAL A 274 19.68 21.78 24.67
CA VAL A 274 19.76 21.08 23.39
C VAL A 274 18.62 21.56 22.50
N GLY A 275 18.94 21.78 21.24
CA GLY A 275 18.02 22.33 20.26
C GLY A 275 18.32 21.90 18.83
N VAL A 276 17.45 22.35 17.94
CA VAL A 276 17.51 22.15 16.50
C VAL A 276 17.53 23.52 15.83
N HIS A 277 18.47 23.69 14.92
CA HIS A 277 18.53 24.81 14.00
C HIS A 277 18.06 24.35 12.61
N LEU A 278 17.02 25.00 12.09
CA LEU A 278 16.43 24.73 10.79
C LEU A 278 16.79 25.86 9.82
N GLY A 279 17.63 25.54 8.84
CA GLY A 279 18.03 26.42 7.75
C GLY A 279 17.50 25.95 6.38
N GLY A 280 17.93 26.63 5.32
CA GLY A 280 17.58 26.28 3.93
C GLY A 280 16.30 26.96 3.44
N THR A 281 15.61 26.32 2.50
CA THR A 281 14.31 26.79 1.97
C THR A 281 13.20 25.81 2.35
N ALA A 282 11.93 26.20 2.23
CA ALA A 282 10.82 25.33 2.60
C ALA A 282 10.75 24.03 1.78
N LEU A 283 11.18 24.05 0.51
CA LEU A 283 11.28 22.87 -0.35
C LEU A 283 12.56 22.04 -0.08
N HIS A 284 13.61 22.66 0.46
CA HIS A 284 14.88 22.02 0.80
C HIS A 284 15.37 22.38 2.21
N PRO A 285 14.66 21.93 3.28
CA PRO A 285 15.02 22.25 4.64
C PRO A 285 16.27 21.49 5.11
N GLN A 286 17.14 22.15 5.85
CA GLN A 286 18.35 21.57 6.44
C GLN A 286 18.30 21.71 7.96
N ALA A 287 18.21 20.58 8.67
CA ALA A 287 18.19 20.56 10.13
C ALA A 287 19.59 20.23 10.67
N THR A 288 20.04 21.02 11.64
CA THR A 288 21.31 20.79 12.36
C THR A 288 21.05 20.81 13.86
N LEU A 289 21.77 19.98 14.61
CA LEU A 289 21.64 19.89 16.06
C LEU A 289 22.58 20.88 16.74
N SER A 290 22.11 21.51 17.82
CA SER A 290 22.89 22.46 18.62
C SER A 290 22.80 22.10 20.11
N SER A 291 23.90 22.27 20.84
CA SER A 291 23.96 22.04 22.28
C SER A 291 24.85 23.05 23.01
N ASP A 292 24.49 23.34 24.25
CA ASP A 292 25.30 24.06 25.23
C ASP A 292 25.19 23.37 26.60
N PRO A 293 26.27 22.76 27.14
CA PRO A 293 27.63 22.66 26.58
C PRO A 293 27.71 21.73 25.36
N ALA A 294 28.75 21.94 24.52
CA ALA A 294 28.95 21.16 23.31
C ALA A 294 29.10 19.65 23.59
N MET A 295 28.25 18.85 22.95
CA MET A 295 28.23 17.39 23.08
C MET A 295 28.11 16.68 21.72
N PRO A 296 28.39 15.36 21.64
CA PRO A 296 28.27 14.59 20.40
C PRO A 296 26.82 14.54 19.88
N ASP A 297 26.65 14.46 18.56
CA ASP A 297 25.33 14.41 17.89
C ASP A 297 24.40 13.32 18.42
N THR A 298 24.96 12.16 18.80
CA THR A 298 24.19 11.04 19.37
C THR A 298 23.59 11.38 20.72
N ASP A 299 24.33 12.13 21.55
CA ASP A 299 23.85 12.57 22.85
C ASP A 299 22.85 13.72 22.68
N MET A 300 23.10 14.66 21.75
CA MET A 300 22.12 15.70 21.41
C MET A 300 20.79 15.09 20.97
N LEU A 301 20.83 14.07 20.11
CA LEU A 301 19.64 13.37 19.66
C LEU A 301 18.94 12.62 20.81
N SER A 302 19.71 12.02 21.72
CA SER A 302 19.18 11.35 22.91
C SER A 302 18.48 12.32 23.85
N TRP A 303 19.07 13.48 24.09
CA TRP A 303 18.45 14.56 24.84
C TRP A 303 17.22 15.14 24.15
N LEU A 304 17.24 15.28 22.82
CA LEU A 304 16.08 15.81 22.06
C LEU A 304 14.91 14.84 21.98
N THR A 305 15.16 13.54 21.96
CA THR A 305 14.10 12.52 21.83
C THR A 305 13.69 11.94 23.18
N LEU A 306 14.64 11.45 23.98
CA LEU A 306 14.38 10.76 25.24
C LEU A 306 14.44 11.68 26.47
N GLY A 307 15.14 12.81 26.38
CA GLY A 307 15.25 13.77 27.49
C GLY A 307 16.25 13.34 28.56
N MET A 308 17.14 12.42 28.20
CA MET A 308 18.15 11.82 29.06
C MET A 308 19.39 11.47 28.21
N PRO A 309 20.58 11.27 28.82
CA PRO A 309 21.78 10.95 28.07
C PRO A 309 21.74 9.51 27.57
N LEU A 310 22.45 9.23 26.46
CA LEU A 310 22.48 7.91 25.83
C LEU A 310 22.97 6.81 26.78
N ALA A 311 23.86 7.13 27.71
CA ALA A 311 24.37 6.20 28.71
C ALA A 311 23.29 5.64 29.66
N GLN A 312 22.13 6.30 29.76
CA GLN A 312 21.01 5.88 30.60
C GLN A 312 19.83 5.34 29.78
N ALA A 313 19.92 5.35 28.45
CA ALA A 313 18.86 4.87 27.56
C ALA A 313 18.78 3.32 27.59
N GLY A 314 17.57 2.78 27.70
CA GLY A 314 17.30 1.34 27.66
C GLY A 314 17.31 0.79 26.22
N THR A 315 17.32 -0.54 26.09
CA THR A 315 17.32 -1.22 24.78
C THR A 315 16.05 -0.96 23.96
N SER A 316 14.92 -0.66 24.59
CA SER A 316 13.68 -0.21 23.94
C SER A 316 13.78 1.18 23.31
N ASP A 317 14.66 2.03 23.85
CA ASP A 317 14.73 3.45 23.50
C ASP A 317 15.60 3.70 22.26
N ILE A 318 16.41 2.71 21.89
CA ILE A 318 17.24 2.70 20.66
C ILE A 318 16.36 2.77 19.40
N GLY A 319 15.16 2.17 19.41
CA GLY A 319 14.23 2.24 18.26
C GLY A 319 13.68 3.63 18.00
N VAL A 320 13.43 4.41 19.06
CA VAL A 320 12.98 5.82 18.96
C VAL A 320 14.10 6.70 18.42
N LEU A 321 15.35 6.45 18.87
CA LEU A 321 16.53 7.15 18.36
C LEU A 321 16.78 6.88 16.87
N GLN A 322 16.58 5.65 16.41
CA GLN A 322 16.72 5.31 14.98
C GLN A 322 15.69 6.03 14.11
N THR A 323 14.44 6.10 14.56
CA THR A 323 13.36 6.79 13.83
C THR A 323 13.62 8.30 13.75
N ALA A 324 14.03 8.91 14.87
CA ALA A 324 14.36 10.33 14.92
C ALA A 324 15.63 10.67 14.11
N ALA A 325 16.66 9.82 14.17
CA ALA A 325 17.86 9.96 13.35
C ALA A 325 17.54 9.87 11.85
N ALA A 326 16.68 8.94 11.44
CA ALA A 326 16.26 8.82 10.03
C ALA A 326 15.51 10.06 9.54
N ALA A 327 14.66 10.67 10.37
CA ALA A 327 13.94 11.90 10.01
C ALA A 327 14.86 13.13 9.95
N LEU A 328 15.82 13.25 10.86
CA LEU A 328 16.74 14.39 10.92
C LEU A 328 17.90 14.29 9.92
N LEU A 329 18.37 13.08 9.60
CA LEU A 329 19.53 12.85 8.73
C LEU A 329 19.13 12.41 7.32
N GLY A 330 17.95 11.79 7.14
CA GLY A 330 17.44 11.33 5.84
C GLY A 330 16.93 12.44 4.92
N SER A 331 16.88 13.69 5.39
CA SER A 331 16.67 14.89 4.58
C SER A 331 17.97 15.39 3.92
N SER A 332 19.12 14.78 4.23
CA SER A 332 20.40 15.02 3.57
C SER A 332 20.87 13.74 2.89
N ASP A 333 21.52 13.87 1.73
CA ASP A 333 21.99 12.80 0.84
C ASP A 333 23.15 11.94 1.43
N SER A 334 23.06 11.60 2.72
CA SER A 334 24.15 11.03 3.50
C SER A 334 23.87 9.58 3.92
N VAL A 335 24.68 8.69 3.33
CA VAL A 335 24.80 7.25 3.62
C VAL A 335 24.53 6.92 5.11
N PRO A 336 23.60 6.00 5.42
CA PRO A 336 23.24 5.62 6.79
C PRO A 336 24.47 5.31 7.66
N LEU A 337 24.43 5.73 8.92
CA LEU A 337 25.51 5.56 9.91
C LEU A 337 25.97 4.08 10.04
N GLN A 338 25.05 3.14 9.79
CA GLN A 338 25.30 1.69 9.73
C GLN A 338 26.30 1.31 8.62
N THR A 339 26.21 1.94 7.46
CA THR A 339 27.11 1.70 6.32
C THR A 339 28.49 2.33 6.54
N ARG A 340 28.57 3.48 7.25
CA ARG A 340 29.86 4.10 7.61
C ARG A 340 30.64 3.28 8.64
N LEU A 341 29.96 2.76 9.67
CA LEU A 341 30.56 1.86 10.67
C LEU A 341 31.01 0.53 10.05
N ALA A 342 30.22 -0.04 9.14
CA ALA A 342 30.60 -1.25 8.44
C ALA A 342 31.89 -1.05 7.60
N HIS A 343 31.96 0.03 6.81
CA HIS A 343 33.13 0.31 5.97
C HIS A 343 34.41 0.58 6.76
N ALA A 344 34.34 1.25 7.91
CA ALA A 344 35.52 1.53 8.74
C ALA A 344 36.19 0.25 9.30
N VAL A 345 35.42 -0.83 9.46
CA VAL A 345 35.88 -2.13 9.98
C VAL A 345 36.09 -3.16 8.85
N GLY A 346 35.90 -2.76 7.58
CA GLY A 346 36.05 -3.63 6.42
C GLY A 346 34.93 -4.67 6.25
N LEU A 347 33.74 -4.33 6.76
CA LEU A 347 32.49 -5.08 6.67
C LEU A 347 31.54 -4.39 5.67
N ASP A 348 30.60 -5.14 5.09
CA ASP A 348 29.67 -4.60 4.10
C ASP A 348 28.34 -4.17 4.72
N SER A 349 27.90 -4.82 5.80
CA SER A 349 26.72 -4.39 6.56
C SER A 349 26.76 -4.90 8.00
N ILE A 350 26.21 -4.09 8.90
CA ILE A 350 25.89 -4.46 10.28
C ILE A 350 24.39 -4.21 10.45
N GLY A 351 23.66 -5.21 10.91
CA GLY A 351 22.21 -5.15 11.08
C GLY A 351 21.77 -5.77 12.40
N VAL A 352 20.57 -5.42 12.84
CA VAL A 352 19.90 -6.07 13.97
C VAL A 352 18.58 -6.61 13.44
N ASP A 353 18.43 -7.94 13.48
CA ASP A 353 17.25 -8.65 13.01
C ASP A 353 16.49 -9.21 14.22
N ASN A 354 15.19 -8.97 14.31
CA ASN A 354 14.35 -9.62 15.32
C ASN A 354 13.73 -10.86 14.69
N THR A 355 14.04 -12.03 15.24
CA THR A 355 13.49 -13.31 14.80
C THR A 355 12.71 -13.96 15.92
N THR A 356 11.67 -14.72 15.60
CA THR A 356 10.93 -15.48 16.61
C THR A 356 11.48 -16.90 16.61
N ASN A 357 11.96 -17.38 17.76
CA ASN A 357 12.45 -18.75 17.86
C ASN A 357 11.28 -19.76 17.80
N ALA A 358 11.61 -21.05 17.65
CA ALA A 358 10.61 -22.12 17.59
C ALA A 358 9.75 -22.26 18.88
N ALA A 359 10.16 -21.63 19.98
CA ALA A 359 9.42 -21.57 21.24
C ALA A 359 8.54 -20.31 21.37
N GLY A 360 8.44 -19.48 20.32
CA GLY A 360 7.61 -18.28 20.29
C GLY A 360 8.20 -17.06 21.02
N ALA A 361 9.44 -17.14 21.52
CA ALA A 361 10.13 -16.00 22.10
C ALA A 361 10.83 -15.17 21.02
N GLN A 362 10.72 -13.85 21.13
CA GLN A 362 11.42 -12.90 20.26
C GLN A 362 12.90 -12.86 20.66
N GLU A 363 13.78 -13.15 19.70
CA GLU A 363 15.21 -13.08 19.84
C GLU A 363 15.76 -12.02 18.89
N SER A 364 16.52 -11.06 19.43
CA SER A 364 17.25 -10.06 18.65
C SER A 364 18.62 -10.61 18.30
N LEU A 365 18.90 -10.75 17.00
CA LEU A 365 20.17 -11.21 16.47
C LEU A 365 20.93 -10.02 15.89
N VAL A 366 22.19 -9.87 16.32
CA VAL A 366 23.12 -8.93 15.69
C VAL A 366 23.80 -9.64 14.55
N THR A 367 23.62 -9.12 13.33
CA THR A 367 24.17 -9.70 12.10
C THR A 367 25.32 -8.85 11.60
N VAL A 368 26.47 -9.48 11.40
CA VAL A 368 27.63 -8.89 10.72
C VAL A 368 27.85 -9.63 9.41
N SER A 369 27.98 -8.92 8.29
CA SER A 369 28.18 -9.58 7.00
C SER A 369 29.24 -8.93 6.13
N LYS A 370 29.87 -9.76 5.30
CA LYS A 370 30.90 -9.39 4.34
C LYS A 370 30.70 -10.12 3.02
N ARG A 371 30.90 -9.41 1.93
CA ARG A 371 30.82 -9.88 0.56
C ARG A 371 32.24 -10.19 0.09
N LEU A 372 32.51 -11.47 -0.10
CA LEU A 372 33.83 -11.98 -0.48
C LEU A 372 34.06 -11.91 -2.00
N SER A 373 32.99 -11.90 -2.79
CA SER A 373 33.02 -11.73 -4.24
C SER A 373 31.72 -11.08 -4.72
N SER A 374 31.60 -10.81 -6.01
CA SER A 374 30.33 -10.34 -6.59
C SER A 374 29.17 -11.33 -6.45
N LYS A 375 29.45 -12.60 -6.10
CA LYS A 375 28.44 -13.67 -6.00
C LYS A 375 28.35 -14.31 -4.61
N LEU A 376 29.29 -14.03 -3.69
CA LEU A 376 29.39 -14.70 -2.40
C LEU A 376 29.32 -13.68 -1.25
N LYS A 377 28.30 -13.81 -0.42
CA LYS A 377 28.14 -13.09 0.84
C LYS A 377 28.20 -14.07 2.00
N VAL A 378 29.00 -13.77 3.02
CA VAL A 378 29.05 -14.53 4.26
C VAL A 378 28.62 -13.63 5.40
N GLY A 379 27.91 -14.19 6.37
CA GLY A 379 27.41 -13.49 7.53
C GLY A 379 27.57 -14.33 8.79
N PHE A 380 27.73 -13.65 9.90
CA PHE A 380 27.67 -14.23 11.23
C PHE A 380 26.66 -13.44 12.05
N SER A 381 25.66 -14.15 12.58
CA SER A 381 24.62 -13.60 13.42
C SER A 381 24.74 -14.21 14.81
N ARG A 382 24.62 -13.37 15.85
CA ARG A 382 24.66 -13.82 17.25
C ARG A 382 23.51 -13.21 18.02
N GLY A 383 22.80 -14.02 18.79
CA GLY A 383 21.79 -13.58 19.74
C GLY A 383 22.43 -12.68 20.80
N ILE A 384 21.75 -11.61 21.18
CA ILE A 384 22.25 -10.65 22.20
C ILE A 384 22.32 -11.31 23.59
N ASP A 385 21.45 -12.27 23.86
CA ASP A 385 21.49 -13.15 25.04
C ASP A 385 22.59 -14.23 24.95
N GLY A 386 23.26 -14.33 23.79
CA GLY A 386 24.30 -15.30 23.50
C GLY A 386 23.79 -16.71 23.19
N ALA A 387 22.47 -16.91 23.10
CA ALA A 387 21.87 -18.23 22.91
C ALA A 387 21.91 -18.69 21.45
N ALA A 388 21.61 -17.82 20.49
CA ALA A 388 21.78 -18.13 19.07
C ALA A 388 23.16 -17.76 18.53
N SER A 389 23.68 -18.64 17.66
CA SER A 389 24.81 -18.32 16.79
C SER A 389 24.57 -18.97 15.44
N ILE A 390 24.52 -18.16 14.38
CA ILE A 390 24.17 -18.59 13.04
C ILE A 390 25.23 -18.05 12.07
N PHE A 391 25.92 -18.96 11.41
CA PHE A 391 26.69 -18.66 10.22
C PHE A 391 25.77 -18.72 9.02
N SER A 392 25.80 -17.70 8.18
CA SER A 392 25.08 -17.68 6.91
C SER A 392 26.04 -17.54 5.74
N ALA A 393 25.77 -18.25 4.66
CA ALA A 393 26.41 -18.02 3.37
C ALA A 393 25.34 -17.92 2.29
N GLN A 394 25.45 -16.91 1.45
CA GLN A 394 24.58 -16.72 0.30
C GLN A 394 25.44 -16.69 -0.95
N TYR A 395 25.12 -17.56 -1.91
CA TYR A 395 25.82 -17.68 -3.17
C TYR A 395 24.85 -17.54 -4.36
N GLU A 396 25.17 -16.62 -5.27
CA GLU A 396 24.43 -16.43 -6.51
C GLU A 396 24.86 -17.46 -7.56
N LEU A 397 24.00 -18.44 -7.83
CA LEU A 397 24.23 -19.48 -8.83
C LEU A 397 23.99 -18.93 -10.25
N ALA A 398 22.95 -18.12 -10.42
CA ALA A 398 22.60 -17.44 -11.67
C ALA A 398 21.91 -16.10 -11.37
N HIS A 399 21.68 -15.27 -12.38
CA HIS A 399 21.02 -13.95 -12.24
C HIS A 399 19.64 -13.98 -11.55
N ARG A 400 19.01 -15.16 -11.50
CA ARG A 400 17.70 -15.36 -10.87
C ARG A 400 17.71 -16.43 -9.79
N LEU A 401 18.85 -17.09 -9.54
CA LEU A 401 18.93 -18.25 -8.65
C LEU A 401 20.01 -18.01 -7.59
N SER A 402 19.63 -18.04 -6.32
CA SER A 402 20.56 -17.93 -5.20
C SER A 402 20.37 -19.08 -4.21
N LEU A 403 21.48 -19.57 -3.68
CA LEU A 403 21.53 -20.57 -2.62
C LEU A 403 21.88 -19.87 -1.32
N ARG A 404 21.09 -20.07 -0.27
CA ARG A 404 21.38 -19.58 1.07
C ARG A 404 21.53 -20.76 2.01
N THR A 405 22.62 -20.79 2.74
CA THR A 405 22.85 -21.76 3.80
C THR A 405 22.91 -21.02 5.12
N ARG A 406 22.29 -21.61 6.15
CA ARG A 406 22.44 -21.22 7.54
C ARG A 406 22.94 -22.43 8.32
N ALA A 407 23.87 -22.22 9.23
CA ALA A 407 24.44 -23.25 10.08
C ALA A 407 24.70 -22.72 11.49
N GLY A 408 24.42 -23.52 12.52
CA GLY A 408 24.64 -23.17 13.91
C GLY A 408 23.47 -23.61 14.78
N THR A 409 22.80 -22.67 15.45
CA THR A 409 21.56 -22.97 16.19
C THR A 409 20.38 -23.29 15.28
N GLU A 410 20.44 -22.82 14.03
CA GLU A 410 19.51 -23.19 12.97
C GLU A 410 20.29 -23.65 11.74
N ASN A 411 19.98 -24.84 11.25
CA ASN A 411 20.58 -25.42 10.06
C ASN A 411 19.54 -25.46 8.94
N SER A 412 19.72 -24.64 7.92
CA SER A 412 18.84 -24.60 6.75
C SER A 412 19.61 -24.42 5.46
N VAL A 413 19.07 -24.97 4.38
CA VAL A 413 19.56 -24.78 3.02
C VAL A 413 18.37 -24.41 2.17
N ASP A 414 18.32 -23.15 1.78
CA ASP A 414 17.23 -22.55 1.02
C ASP A 414 17.72 -22.24 -0.39
N LEU A 415 16.90 -22.55 -1.39
CA LEU A 415 17.12 -22.17 -2.77
C LEU A 415 16.08 -21.13 -3.16
N PHE A 416 16.53 -19.92 -3.50
CA PHE A 416 15.67 -18.81 -3.89
C PHE A 416 15.74 -18.60 -5.40
N TYR A 417 14.57 -18.53 -6.03
CA TYR A 417 14.43 -18.18 -7.43
C TYR A 417 13.57 -16.91 -7.55
N THR A 418 14.15 -15.83 -8.09
CA THR A 418 13.51 -14.51 -8.14
C THR A 418 13.13 -14.15 -9.57
N PHE A 419 11.87 -13.74 -9.76
CA PHE A 419 11.39 -13.09 -10.97
C PHE A 419 11.10 -11.62 -10.68
N GLU A 420 11.74 -10.74 -11.44
CA GLU A 420 11.38 -9.33 -11.51
C GLU A 420 10.52 -9.13 -12.75
N PHE A 421 9.38 -8.46 -12.57
CA PHE A 421 8.53 -7.97 -13.64
C PHE A 421 8.78 -6.47 -13.74
N ASP A 422 9.21 -6.02 -14.91
CA ASP A 422 9.36 -4.58 -15.22
C ASP A 422 8.02 -3.84 -15.15
#